data_AF-A0A358KIS8-F1
#
_entry.id   AF-A0A358KIS8-F1
#
_cell.length_a   1.000
_cell.length_b   1.000
_cell.length_c   1.000
_cell.angle_alpha   90.00
_cell.angle_beta   90.00
_cell.angle_gamma   90.00
#
_symmetry.space_group_name_H-M   'P 1'
#
loop_
_entity.id
_entity.type
_entity.pdbx_description
1 polymer ?
#
loop_
_entity_poly.entity_id
_entity_poly.type
_entity_poly.pdbx_seq_one_letter_code
_entity_poly.pdbx_strand_id
1 'polypeptide(L)'
;MRVRSLLFLIAALAWPSAWPSAKDTPVLQDGLVVTFQPAAGGSVDHTVRPHFMLYVPAGEAPSPFVASGSFTAEWEGVIHLDLRDRFVFQAELNGSLKLELNGNPVMEATGTGGMTEPTKRIRLNSRSNTLKGTFTSPEKGDAFFRLYWSTPDYGNEPIPPKYLKHAPNENLAKGKALRRGRQLAAEHRCFKCHAADAPGKGMPELAMDAPTFEGIGSRRGVDWMADWVLYPKKLRPSAKMPAMLHEATAESDARAIAAYLGSLKSGQPVKPVPVDADAISAGQALYKQLNCAACHALEKEPAAPGKLALGQAQRKFGQAGALSAFLQNPQAHYKWIRMPNFALAEKEANALAAFLFSAA
;
A
#
# COMPACT_ATOMS: atom_id res chain seq x y z
N MET A 1 -84.86 -38.21 -3.80
CA MET A 1 -83.42 -38.36 -3.51
C MET A 1 -82.64 -37.36 -4.34
N ARG A 2 -82.06 -36.32 -3.73
CA ARG A 2 -81.18 -35.34 -4.38
C ARG A 2 -79.86 -35.32 -3.61
N VAL A 3 -78.78 -35.78 -4.25
CA VAL A 3 -77.42 -35.78 -3.71
C VAL A 3 -76.80 -34.41 -3.98
N ARG A 4 -76.34 -33.73 -2.93
CA ARG A 4 -75.57 -32.48 -3.00
C ARG A 4 -74.08 -32.83 -3.06
N SER A 5 -73.42 -32.49 -4.17
CA SER A 5 -71.96 -32.57 -4.30
C SER A 5 -71.31 -31.36 -3.62
N LEU A 6 -70.48 -31.61 -2.60
CA LEU A 6 -69.55 -30.62 -2.04
C LEU A 6 -68.27 -30.59 -2.91
N LEU A 7 -67.96 -29.43 -3.50
CA LEU A 7 -66.64 -29.14 -4.04
C LEU A 7 -65.73 -28.64 -2.90
N PHE A 8 -64.67 -29.38 -2.60
CA PHE A 8 -63.57 -28.91 -1.76
C PHE A 8 -62.59 -28.09 -2.62
N LEU A 9 -62.46 -26.80 -2.34
CA LEU A 9 -61.36 -25.97 -2.84
C LEU A 9 -60.11 -26.25 -2.01
N ILE A 10 -59.08 -26.83 -2.63
CA ILE A 10 -57.73 -26.94 -2.06
C ILE A 10 -56.99 -25.64 -2.37
N ALA A 11 -56.80 -24.79 -1.37
CA ALA A 11 -55.91 -23.64 -1.48
C ALA A 11 -54.46 -24.10 -1.33
N ALA A 12 -53.70 -24.10 -2.43
CA ALA A 12 -52.27 -24.34 -2.40
C ALA A 12 -51.56 -23.10 -1.83
N LEU A 13 -51.14 -23.18 -0.57
CA LEU A 13 -50.18 -22.25 0.04
C LEU A 13 -48.80 -22.45 -0.62
N ALA A 14 -48.50 -21.64 -1.63
CA ALA A 14 -47.15 -21.52 -2.16
C ALA A 14 -46.29 -20.74 -1.15
N TRP A 15 -45.47 -21.45 -0.37
CA TRP A 15 -44.40 -20.85 0.40
C TRP A 15 -43.36 -20.28 -0.58
N PRO A 16 -43.02 -18.98 -0.52
CA PRO A 16 -41.92 -18.46 -1.33
C PRO A 16 -40.60 -18.97 -0.74
N SER A 17 -40.11 -20.10 -1.28
CA SER A 17 -38.76 -20.61 -1.07
C SER A 17 -37.77 -19.75 -1.86
N ALA A 18 -37.59 -18.49 -1.46
CA ALA A 18 -36.48 -17.69 -1.93
C ALA A 18 -35.24 -18.03 -1.08
N TRP A 19 -34.55 -19.12 -1.44
CA TRP A 19 -33.15 -19.26 -1.00
C TRP A 19 -32.34 -18.15 -1.67
N PRO A 20 -31.56 -17.35 -0.91
CA PRO A 20 -30.68 -16.37 -1.52
C PRO A 20 -29.71 -17.09 -2.46
N SER A 21 -29.70 -16.66 -3.71
CA SER A 21 -28.77 -17.18 -4.71
C SER A 21 -27.33 -16.88 -4.25
N ALA A 22 -26.39 -17.79 -4.52
CA ALA A 22 -24.96 -17.60 -4.24
C ALA A 22 -24.33 -16.35 -4.92
N LYS A 23 -25.11 -15.59 -5.71
CA LYS A 23 -24.71 -14.36 -6.42
C LYS A 23 -24.67 -13.11 -5.54
N ASP A 24 -25.20 -13.14 -4.32
CA ASP A 24 -25.33 -11.93 -3.47
C ASP A 24 -24.30 -11.83 -2.33
N THR A 25 -23.36 -12.78 -2.19
CA THR A 25 -22.30 -12.67 -1.18
C THR A 25 -21.24 -11.66 -1.68
N PRO A 26 -21.00 -10.55 -0.98
CA PRO A 26 -19.98 -9.58 -1.40
C PRO A 26 -18.61 -10.27 -1.48
N VAL A 27 -17.89 -10.05 -2.58
CA VAL A 27 -16.51 -10.53 -2.71
C VAL A 27 -15.67 -9.85 -1.64
N LEU A 28 -15.11 -10.65 -0.74
CA LEU A 28 -14.23 -10.18 0.31
C LEU A 28 -12.95 -9.58 -0.27
N GLN A 29 -12.53 -8.44 0.25
CA GLN A 29 -11.33 -7.70 -0.15
C GLN A 29 -10.27 -7.79 0.94
N ASP A 30 -8.99 -7.60 0.58
CA ASP A 30 -7.87 -7.68 1.53
C ASP A 30 -7.89 -6.57 2.58
N GLY A 31 -7.48 -6.92 3.80
CA GLY A 31 -7.37 -6.03 4.95
C GLY A 31 -8.64 -5.95 5.80
N LEU A 32 -8.55 -5.18 6.88
CA LEU A 32 -9.64 -4.90 7.81
C LEU A 32 -10.15 -3.47 7.65
N VAL A 33 -11.45 -3.29 7.82
CA VAL A 33 -12.04 -1.95 8.02
C VAL A 33 -11.49 -1.40 9.33
N VAL A 34 -11.13 -0.12 9.36
CA VAL A 34 -10.90 0.62 10.59
C VAL A 34 -11.68 1.93 10.55
N THR A 35 -12.36 2.23 11.65
CA THR A 35 -13.04 3.49 11.90
C THR A 35 -12.28 4.24 12.99
N PHE A 36 -11.75 5.41 12.68
CA PHE A 36 -11.08 6.29 13.64
C PHE A 36 -12.04 7.35 14.15
N GLN A 37 -12.21 7.41 15.46
CA GLN A 37 -13.09 8.34 16.16
C GLN A 37 -12.28 9.15 17.17
N PRO A 38 -12.17 10.49 17.03
CA PRO A 38 -11.54 11.31 18.06
C PRO A 38 -12.41 11.37 19.32
N ALA A 39 -11.79 11.28 20.50
CA ALA A 39 -12.49 11.26 21.78
C ALA A 39 -13.21 12.59 22.09
N ALA A 40 -12.67 13.70 21.61
CA ALA A 40 -13.28 15.03 21.72
C ALA A 40 -14.48 15.25 20.76
N GLY A 41 -14.85 14.23 19.97
CA GLY A 41 -15.83 14.36 18.90
C GLY A 41 -15.27 15.02 17.64
N GLY A 42 -16.08 15.09 16.59
CA GLY A 42 -15.69 15.66 15.29
C GLY A 42 -15.74 14.65 14.15
N SER A 43 -14.93 14.89 13.12
CA SER A 43 -14.90 14.06 11.91
C SER A 43 -14.43 12.63 12.22
N VAL A 44 -15.19 11.68 11.68
CA VAL A 44 -14.89 10.25 11.71
C VAL A 44 -14.27 9.85 10.39
N ASP A 45 -13.32 8.93 10.44
CA ASP A 45 -12.64 8.45 9.25
C ASP A 45 -12.72 6.93 9.13
N HIS A 46 -13.12 6.47 7.94
CA HIS A 46 -13.23 5.05 7.61
C HIS A 46 -12.20 4.69 6.54
N THR A 47 -11.40 3.66 6.80
CA THR A 47 -10.39 3.18 5.86
C THR A 47 -10.13 1.69 6.01
N VAL A 48 -9.28 1.14 5.15
CA VAL A 48 -8.79 -0.22 5.25
C VAL A 48 -7.35 -0.22 5.73
N ARG A 49 -7.00 -1.16 6.62
CA ARG A 49 -5.61 -1.46 7.00
C ARG A 49 -5.29 -2.92 6.68
N PRO A 50 -4.12 -3.20 6.06
CA PRO A 50 -3.74 -4.58 5.72
C PRO A 50 -3.36 -5.42 6.93
N HIS A 51 -3.06 -4.78 8.06
CA HIS A 51 -2.65 -5.43 9.31
C HIS A 51 -3.56 -5.01 10.45
N PHE A 52 -3.68 -5.88 11.46
CA PHE A 52 -4.36 -5.55 12.71
C PHE A 52 -3.36 -5.06 13.76
N MET A 53 -2.81 -3.89 13.50
CA MET A 53 -1.86 -3.19 14.37
C MET A 53 -1.92 -1.69 14.07
N LEU A 54 -1.49 -0.88 15.02
CA LEU A 54 -1.43 0.57 14.90
C LEU A 54 -0.25 1.13 15.70
N TYR A 55 0.38 2.18 15.19
CA TYR A 55 1.29 3.04 15.94
C TYR A 55 0.99 4.49 15.56
N VAL A 56 0.77 5.34 16.56
CA VAL A 56 0.53 6.77 16.43
C VAL A 56 1.41 7.49 17.46
N PRO A 57 2.37 8.31 17.02
CA PRO A 57 3.20 9.09 17.93
C PRO A 57 2.36 10.01 18.83
N ALA A 58 2.88 10.30 20.03
CA ALA A 58 2.25 11.23 20.95
C ALA A 58 1.95 12.58 20.28
N GLY A 59 0.68 13.03 20.34
CA GLY A 59 0.23 14.30 19.78
C GLY A 59 -0.06 14.31 18.28
N GLU A 60 0.13 13.19 17.59
CA GLU A 60 -0.25 13.02 16.18
C GLU A 60 -1.67 12.46 16.03
N ALA A 61 -2.25 12.64 14.84
CA ALA A 61 -3.55 12.06 14.51
C ALA A 61 -3.40 10.64 13.94
N PRO A 62 -4.33 9.70 14.23
CA PRO A 62 -4.29 8.34 13.67
C PRO A 62 -4.59 8.32 12.15
N SER A 63 -5.14 9.41 11.63
CA SER A 63 -5.50 9.59 10.22
C SER A 63 -5.51 11.08 9.86
N PRO A 64 -5.20 11.45 8.60
CA PRO A 64 -5.25 12.84 8.13
C PRO A 64 -6.62 13.52 8.19
N PHE A 65 -7.70 12.78 8.46
CA PHE A 65 -9.08 13.29 8.50
C PHE A 65 -9.68 13.33 9.91
N VAL A 66 -8.86 13.04 10.92
CA VAL A 66 -9.24 13.05 12.33
C VAL A 66 -8.35 14.05 13.06
N ALA A 67 -8.91 14.75 14.05
CA ALA A 67 -8.12 15.66 14.88
C ALA A 67 -7.08 14.90 15.71
N SER A 68 -5.94 15.53 15.98
CA SER A 68 -4.94 15.00 16.92
C SER A 68 -5.52 14.90 18.34
N GLY A 69 -4.97 13.99 19.14
CA GLY A 69 -5.36 13.77 20.54
C GLY A 69 -5.87 12.35 20.76
N SER A 70 -6.54 12.13 21.89
CA SER A 70 -7.08 10.81 22.22
C SER A 70 -8.12 10.35 21.19
N PHE A 71 -8.10 9.07 20.86
CA PHE A 71 -8.97 8.47 19.85
C PHE A 71 -9.33 7.03 20.19
N THR A 72 -10.42 6.58 19.61
CA THR A 72 -10.78 5.16 19.49
C THR A 72 -10.62 4.74 18.04
N ALA A 73 -10.18 3.51 17.85
CA ALA A 73 -10.11 2.89 16.55
C ALA A 73 -10.83 1.54 16.59
N GLU A 74 -11.80 1.36 15.71
CA GLU A 74 -12.64 0.17 15.64
C GLU A 74 -12.32 -0.61 14.38
N TRP A 75 -11.79 -1.83 14.53
CA TRP A 75 -11.49 -2.74 13.43
C TRP A 75 -12.62 -3.73 13.23
N GLU A 76 -12.99 -3.95 11.97
CA GLU A 76 -14.00 -4.93 11.59
C GLU A 76 -13.58 -5.68 10.33
N GLY A 77 -13.85 -6.97 10.31
CA GLY A 77 -13.62 -7.83 9.15
C GLY A 77 -13.68 -9.29 9.51
N VAL A 78 -12.92 -10.11 8.78
CA VAL A 78 -12.82 -11.54 9.02
C VAL A 78 -11.38 -12.02 8.94
N ILE A 79 -11.06 -13.03 9.74
CA ILE A 79 -9.92 -13.92 9.53
C ILE A 79 -10.41 -15.06 8.62
N HIS A 80 -9.91 -15.10 7.40
CA HIS A 80 -10.22 -16.11 6.40
C HIS A 80 -9.14 -17.20 6.38
N LEU A 81 -9.47 -18.41 6.85
CA LEU A 81 -8.54 -19.53 6.94
C LEU A 81 -8.89 -20.63 5.93
N ASP A 82 -7.90 -21.33 5.40
CA ASP A 82 -8.17 -22.51 4.55
C ASP A 82 -8.69 -23.68 5.40
N LEU A 83 -8.06 -23.88 6.57
CA LEU A 83 -8.36 -24.96 7.51
C LEU A 83 -8.68 -24.39 8.88
N ARG A 84 -9.55 -25.10 9.61
CA ARG A 84 -9.83 -24.79 11.02
C ARG A 84 -8.60 -25.08 11.88
N ASP A 85 -8.39 -24.29 12.91
CA ASP A 85 -7.30 -24.50 13.87
C ASP A 85 -7.61 -23.84 15.23
N ARG A 86 -6.70 -23.98 16.20
CA ARG A 86 -6.74 -23.35 17.51
C ARG A 86 -5.59 -22.37 17.67
N PHE A 87 -5.93 -21.12 17.92
CA PHE A 87 -4.99 -20.02 18.04
C PHE A 87 -4.92 -19.52 19.48
N VAL A 88 -3.75 -19.04 19.87
CA VAL A 88 -3.54 -18.23 21.07
C VAL A 88 -3.24 -16.82 20.62
N PHE A 89 -3.89 -15.82 21.23
CA PHE A 89 -3.67 -14.41 20.92
C PHE A 89 -2.92 -13.72 22.06
N GLN A 90 -2.04 -12.79 21.69
CA GLN A 90 -1.35 -11.88 22.59
C GLN A 90 -1.25 -10.51 21.94
N ALA A 91 -1.24 -9.44 22.72
CA ALA A 91 -1.03 -8.10 22.21
C ALA A 91 0.14 -7.43 22.91
N GLU A 92 0.92 -6.66 22.16
CA GLU A 92 1.83 -5.65 22.71
C GLU A 92 1.13 -4.31 22.57
N LEU A 93 0.93 -3.54 23.64
CA LEU A 93 0.16 -2.30 23.53
C LEU A 93 0.49 -1.23 24.59
N ASN A 94 0.41 0.03 24.17
CA ASN A 94 0.21 1.18 25.02
C ASN A 94 -1.17 1.79 24.72
N GLY A 95 -2.13 1.62 25.63
CA GLY A 95 -3.55 1.91 25.43
C GLY A 95 -4.45 0.79 25.97
N SER A 96 -5.66 0.65 25.43
CA SER A 96 -6.58 -0.44 25.78
C SER A 96 -7.12 -1.12 24.52
N LEU A 97 -7.13 -2.45 24.47
CA LEU A 97 -7.62 -3.25 23.36
C LEU A 97 -8.71 -4.22 23.82
N LYS A 98 -9.84 -4.23 23.12
CA LYS A 98 -10.90 -5.24 23.20
C LYS A 98 -10.94 -6.02 21.89
N LEU A 99 -11.00 -7.34 21.96
CA LEU A 99 -11.06 -8.24 20.81
C LEU A 99 -12.23 -9.20 20.95
N GLU A 100 -13.02 -9.28 19.89
CA GLU A 100 -14.11 -10.23 19.73
C GLU A 100 -13.88 -11.08 18.48
N LEU A 101 -14.08 -12.39 18.60
CA LEU A 101 -14.01 -13.35 17.52
C LEU A 101 -15.33 -14.13 17.44
N ASN A 102 -15.95 -14.15 16.26
CA ASN A 102 -17.25 -14.80 16.05
C ASN A 102 -18.33 -14.32 17.06
N GLY A 103 -18.30 -13.04 17.41
CA GLY A 103 -19.20 -12.40 18.38
C GLY A 103 -18.90 -12.71 19.85
N ASN A 104 -17.84 -13.45 20.15
CA ASN A 104 -17.44 -13.75 21.52
C ASN A 104 -16.25 -12.89 21.93
N PRO A 105 -16.26 -12.22 23.11
CA PRO A 105 -15.10 -11.53 23.62
C PRO A 105 -14.00 -12.53 23.95
N VAL A 106 -12.80 -12.30 23.42
CA VAL A 106 -11.65 -13.20 23.59
C VAL A 106 -10.47 -12.57 24.31
N MET A 107 -10.38 -11.24 24.30
CA MET A 107 -9.34 -10.47 24.99
C MET A 107 -9.87 -9.08 25.34
N GLU A 108 -9.58 -8.63 26.56
CA GLU A 108 -9.67 -7.24 26.98
C GLU A 108 -8.41 -6.93 27.78
N ALA A 109 -7.60 -6.00 27.30
CA ALA A 109 -6.29 -5.71 27.87
C ALA A 109 -6.01 -4.21 27.87
N THR A 110 -5.32 -3.73 28.90
CA THR A 110 -4.77 -2.38 28.99
C THR A 110 -3.30 -2.50 29.37
N GLY A 111 -2.45 -1.71 28.72
CA GLY A 111 -1.00 -1.82 28.90
C GLY A 111 -0.30 -0.52 28.58
N THR A 112 0.98 -0.44 28.96
CA THR A 112 1.87 0.72 28.74
C THR A 112 3.15 0.31 28.00
N GLY A 113 3.06 -0.67 27.11
CA GLY A 113 4.14 -1.14 26.23
C GLY A 113 4.68 -2.55 26.51
N GLY A 114 4.02 -3.34 27.35
CA GLY A 114 4.34 -4.76 27.57
C GLY A 114 3.48 -5.70 26.73
N MET A 115 3.91 -6.96 26.62
CA MET A 115 3.07 -8.05 26.10
C MET A 115 2.02 -8.45 27.13
N THR A 116 0.79 -8.68 26.67
CA THR A 116 -0.27 -9.23 27.49
C THR A 116 -0.05 -10.71 27.78
N GLU A 117 -0.71 -11.20 28.82
CA GLU A 117 -0.90 -12.64 28.99
C GLU A 117 -1.59 -13.24 27.75
N PRO A 118 -1.22 -14.48 27.37
CA PRO A 118 -1.88 -15.19 26.27
C PRO A 118 -3.32 -15.53 26.59
N THR A 119 -4.18 -15.45 25.60
CA THR A 119 -5.55 -15.97 25.72
C THR A 119 -5.54 -17.49 25.91
N LYS A 120 -6.68 -18.03 26.31
CA LYS A 120 -6.93 -19.47 26.09
C LYS A 120 -6.87 -19.79 24.59
N ARG A 121 -6.67 -21.07 24.26
CA ARG A 121 -6.76 -21.57 22.88
C ARG A 121 -8.16 -21.36 22.32
N ILE A 122 -8.30 -20.46 21.36
CA ILE A 122 -9.55 -20.12 20.68
C ILE A 122 -9.63 -20.89 19.37
N ARG A 123 -10.74 -21.59 19.15
CA ARG A 123 -10.98 -22.31 17.91
C ARG A 123 -11.50 -21.36 16.84
N LEU A 124 -10.81 -21.31 15.71
CA LEU A 124 -11.29 -20.68 14.49
C LEU A 124 -11.73 -21.74 13.48
N ASN A 125 -12.82 -21.46 12.77
CA ASN A 125 -13.36 -22.32 11.73
C ASN A 125 -12.57 -22.13 10.42
N SER A 126 -12.72 -23.06 9.49
CA SER A 126 -12.30 -22.81 8.11
C SER A 126 -13.18 -21.72 7.49
N ARG A 127 -12.64 -21.05 6.47
CA ARG A 127 -13.19 -19.86 5.82
C ARG A 127 -13.26 -18.69 6.80
N SER A 128 -14.36 -17.96 6.81
CA SER A 128 -14.48 -16.67 7.48
C SER A 128 -14.80 -16.82 8.98
N ASN A 129 -14.03 -16.12 9.81
CA ASN A 129 -14.28 -15.92 11.23
C ASN A 129 -14.39 -14.43 11.48
N THR A 130 -15.48 -13.94 12.06
CA THR A 130 -15.64 -12.50 12.28
C THR A 130 -14.60 -12.01 13.29
N LEU A 131 -14.03 -10.85 13.02
CA LEU A 131 -13.09 -10.17 13.87
C LEU A 131 -13.61 -8.76 14.12
N LYS A 132 -13.75 -8.40 15.40
CA LYS A 132 -13.99 -7.03 15.83
C LYS A 132 -12.96 -6.64 16.89
N GLY A 133 -12.32 -5.50 16.70
CA GLY A 133 -11.32 -4.96 17.59
C GLY A 133 -11.64 -3.54 17.97
N THR A 134 -11.55 -3.17 19.25
CA THR A 134 -11.67 -1.77 19.67
C THR A 134 -10.43 -1.39 20.44
N PHE A 135 -9.63 -0.48 19.87
CA PHE A 135 -8.47 0.10 20.54
C PHE A 135 -8.79 1.52 21.02
N THR A 136 -8.44 1.84 22.24
CA THR A 136 -8.50 3.19 22.80
C THR A 136 -7.09 3.66 23.13
N SER A 137 -6.71 4.83 22.61
CA SER A 137 -5.39 5.41 22.84
C SER A 137 -5.18 5.78 24.31
N PRO A 138 -3.94 5.76 24.82
CA PRO A 138 -3.62 6.29 26.14
C PRO A 138 -3.80 7.82 26.16
N GLU A 139 -3.97 8.40 27.36
CA GLU A 139 -4.04 9.87 27.52
C GLU A 139 -2.71 10.57 27.20
N LYS A 140 -1.58 9.88 27.40
CA LYS A 140 -0.22 10.39 27.21
C LYS A 140 0.69 9.32 26.60
N GLY A 141 1.67 9.78 25.82
CA GLY A 141 2.64 8.91 25.15
C GLY A 141 2.13 8.37 23.81
N ASP A 142 2.95 7.53 23.18
CA ASP A 142 2.65 6.93 21.88
C ASP A 142 1.49 5.93 22.01
N ALA A 143 0.51 6.01 21.12
CA ALA A 143 -0.58 5.06 21.08
C ALA A 143 -0.24 3.91 20.14
N PHE A 144 -0.18 2.69 20.65
CA PHE A 144 0.08 1.54 19.78
C PHE A 144 -0.53 0.25 20.28
N PHE A 145 -0.81 -0.65 19.33
CA PHE A 145 -0.97 -2.05 19.61
C PHE A 145 -0.48 -2.88 18.43
N ARG A 146 -0.06 -4.11 18.72
CA ARG A 146 0.16 -5.15 17.71
C ARG A 146 -0.40 -6.45 18.23
N LEU A 147 -1.34 -7.03 17.50
CA LEU A 147 -1.89 -8.34 17.82
C LEU A 147 -1.06 -9.43 17.17
N TYR A 148 -0.72 -10.43 17.96
CA TYR A 148 -0.04 -11.64 17.55
C TYR A 148 -0.96 -12.84 17.72
N TRP A 149 -0.75 -13.85 16.87
CA TRP A 149 -1.33 -15.16 17.02
C TRP A 149 -0.23 -16.23 17.03
N SER A 150 -0.55 -17.40 17.55
CA SER A 150 0.30 -18.59 17.46
C SER A 150 -0.56 -19.85 17.37
N THR A 151 0.01 -20.88 16.75
CA THR A 151 -0.52 -22.25 16.79
C THR A 151 0.55 -23.17 17.40
N PRO A 152 0.27 -24.45 17.68
CA PRO A 152 1.31 -25.37 18.16
C PRO A 152 2.51 -25.49 17.20
N ASP A 153 2.28 -25.34 15.89
CA ASP A 153 3.29 -25.55 14.85
C ASP A 153 4.03 -24.27 14.45
N TYR A 154 3.51 -23.09 14.81
CA TYR A 154 4.05 -21.79 14.42
C TYR A 154 4.18 -20.86 15.62
N GLY A 155 5.34 -20.19 15.70
CA GLY A 155 5.64 -19.23 16.75
C GLY A 155 4.71 -18.01 16.74
N ASN A 156 4.84 -17.18 17.78
CA ASN A 156 4.05 -15.96 17.92
C ASN A 156 4.39 -14.95 16.82
N GLU A 157 3.46 -14.70 15.90
CA GLU A 157 3.64 -13.80 14.76
C GLU A 157 2.44 -12.83 14.63
N PRO A 158 2.63 -11.64 14.02
CA PRO A 158 1.49 -10.82 13.64
C PRO A 158 0.62 -11.55 12.63
N ILE A 159 -0.71 -11.39 12.71
CA ILE A 159 -1.63 -12.06 11.77
C ILE A 159 -1.28 -11.67 10.32
N PRO A 160 -0.89 -12.62 9.46
CA PRO A 160 -0.52 -12.31 8.08
C PRO A 160 -1.66 -11.66 7.29
N PRO A 161 -1.41 -10.57 6.53
CA PRO A 161 -2.43 -9.83 5.78
C PRO A 161 -3.29 -10.68 4.85
N LYS A 162 -2.73 -11.77 4.31
CA LYS A 162 -3.43 -12.69 3.40
C LYS A 162 -4.69 -13.32 4.03
N TYR A 163 -4.73 -13.43 5.36
CA TYR A 163 -5.87 -13.96 6.10
C TYR A 163 -6.88 -12.87 6.49
N LEU A 164 -6.52 -11.60 6.44
CA LEU A 164 -7.39 -10.50 6.86
C LEU A 164 -8.21 -10.02 5.68
N LYS A 165 -9.53 -10.07 5.81
CA LYS A 165 -10.46 -9.63 4.76
C LYS A 165 -11.59 -8.78 5.31
N HIS A 166 -12.23 -8.00 4.45
CA HIS A 166 -13.44 -7.25 4.78
C HIS A 166 -14.45 -7.27 3.64
N ALA A 167 -15.71 -6.99 3.96
CA ALA A 167 -16.75 -6.71 2.97
C ALA A 167 -16.73 -5.21 2.61
N PRO A 168 -16.91 -4.85 1.33
CA PRO A 168 -17.04 -3.44 0.94
C PRO A 168 -18.30 -2.81 1.58
N ASN A 169 -18.23 -1.52 1.89
CA ASN A 169 -19.37 -0.74 2.36
C ASN A 169 -19.30 0.72 1.88
N GLU A 170 -20.41 1.47 2.02
CA GLU A 170 -20.52 2.84 1.51
C GLU A 170 -19.57 3.82 2.22
N ASN A 171 -19.38 3.65 3.54
CA ASN A 171 -18.48 4.51 4.32
C ASN A 171 -17.01 4.34 3.87
N LEU A 172 -16.60 3.11 3.55
CA LEU A 172 -15.29 2.83 2.96
C LEU A 172 -15.15 3.44 1.56
N ALA A 173 -16.21 3.37 0.75
CA ALA A 173 -16.20 3.99 -0.58
C ALA A 173 -16.01 5.52 -0.49
N LYS A 174 -16.74 6.18 0.42
CA LYS A 174 -16.60 7.61 0.73
C LYS A 174 -15.20 7.95 1.27
N GLY A 175 -14.70 7.18 2.25
CA GLY A 175 -13.37 7.37 2.82
C GLY A 175 -12.24 7.18 1.80
N LYS A 176 -12.40 6.23 0.87
CA LYS A 176 -11.49 6.03 -0.27
C LYS A 176 -11.55 7.18 -1.25
N ALA A 177 -12.74 7.69 -1.57
CA ALA A 177 -12.92 8.85 -2.44
C ALA A 177 -12.29 10.11 -1.83
N LEU A 178 -12.47 10.36 -0.53
CA LEU A 178 -11.89 11.49 0.18
C LEU A 178 -10.34 11.45 0.15
N ARG A 179 -9.75 10.29 0.47
CA ARG A 179 -8.30 10.06 0.33
C ARG A 179 -7.81 10.29 -1.10
N ARG A 180 -8.56 9.80 -2.08
CA ARG A 180 -8.22 9.97 -3.49
C ARG A 180 -8.26 11.45 -3.88
N GLY A 181 -9.27 12.19 -3.45
CA GLY A 181 -9.40 13.64 -3.67
C GLY A 181 -8.23 14.40 -3.05
N ARG A 182 -7.89 14.11 -1.79
CA ARG A 182 -6.71 14.67 -1.12
C ARG A 182 -5.41 14.40 -1.88
N GLN A 183 -5.19 13.17 -2.31
CA GLN A 183 -4.02 12.81 -3.13
C GLN A 183 -4.02 13.55 -4.46
N LEU A 184 -5.16 13.66 -5.14
CA LEU A 184 -5.29 14.39 -6.40
C LEU A 184 -4.97 15.87 -6.23
N ALA A 185 -5.45 16.52 -5.16
CA ALA A 185 -5.16 17.92 -4.88
C ALA A 185 -3.64 18.18 -4.71
N ALA A 186 -2.92 17.28 -4.03
CA ALA A 186 -1.46 17.32 -3.96
C ALA A 186 -0.81 17.06 -5.34
N GLU A 187 -1.23 16.00 -6.03
CA GLU A 187 -0.64 15.58 -7.32
C GLU A 187 -0.84 16.65 -8.41
N HIS A 188 -1.95 17.38 -8.40
CA HIS A 188 -2.28 18.47 -9.32
C HIS A 188 -1.84 19.85 -8.84
N ARG A 189 -1.07 19.93 -7.74
CA ARG A 189 -0.45 21.18 -7.26
C ARG A 189 -1.45 22.28 -6.90
N CYS A 190 -2.69 21.96 -6.51
CA CYS A 190 -3.70 22.96 -6.15
C CYS A 190 -3.17 23.96 -5.10
N PHE A 191 -2.45 23.45 -4.11
CA PHE A 191 -1.87 24.21 -3.00
C PHE A 191 -0.63 25.05 -3.35
N LYS A 192 -0.10 24.98 -4.58
CA LYS A 192 0.96 25.91 -5.03
C LYS A 192 0.40 27.30 -5.30
N CYS A 193 -0.87 27.41 -5.71
CA CYS A 193 -1.58 28.68 -5.87
C CYS A 193 -2.49 28.96 -4.66
N HIS A 194 -3.18 27.94 -4.14
CA HIS A 194 -4.06 28.03 -2.96
C HIS A 194 -3.30 27.73 -1.66
N ALA A 195 -2.21 28.46 -1.41
CA ALA A 195 -1.31 28.16 -0.29
C ALA A 195 -1.96 28.35 1.10
N ALA A 196 -2.88 29.30 1.23
CA ALA A 196 -3.60 29.55 2.48
C ALA A 196 -4.53 28.38 2.88
N ASP A 197 -4.97 27.59 1.90
CA ASP A 197 -5.85 26.43 2.10
C ASP A 197 -5.08 25.12 2.28
N ALA A 198 -3.74 25.18 2.25
CA ALA A 198 -2.89 24.00 2.36
C ALA A 198 -2.92 23.43 3.79
N PRO A 199 -3.11 22.12 3.97
CA PRO A 199 -3.02 21.51 5.30
C PRO A 199 -1.64 21.73 5.91
N GLY A 200 -1.57 22.44 7.05
CA GLY A 200 -0.30 22.79 7.70
C GLY A 200 0.47 21.60 8.30
N LYS A 201 -0.21 20.48 8.59
CA LYS A 201 0.39 19.22 9.11
C LYS A 201 -0.29 18.00 8.48
N GLY A 202 0.38 16.85 8.57
CA GLY A 202 -0.18 15.56 8.16
C GLY A 202 -0.21 15.31 6.65
N MET A 203 0.26 16.24 5.80
CA MET A 203 0.32 16.10 4.33
C MET A 203 1.75 16.24 3.76
N PRO A 204 2.63 15.24 3.97
CA PRO A 204 3.97 15.24 3.38
C PRO A 204 3.96 15.38 1.85
N GLU A 205 2.86 15.02 1.20
CA GLU A 205 2.68 15.15 -0.24
C GLU A 205 2.77 16.61 -0.74
N LEU A 206 2.57 17.60 0.13
CA LEU A 206 2.75 19.01 -0.23
C LEU A 206 4.22 19.36 -0.50
N ALA A 207 5.15 18.64 0.13
CA ALA A 207 6.58 18.79 -0.10
C ALA A 207 7.05 18.12 -1.41
N MET A 208 6.16 17.40 -2.11
CA MET A 208 6.50 16.89 -3.43
C MET A 208 6.81 18.08 -4.35
N ASP A 209 7.82 17.98 -5.20
CA ASP A 209 8.09 18.97 -6.25
C ASP A 209 8.56 18.30 -7.56
N ALA A 210 9.07 19.05 -8.52
CA ALA A 210 9.84 18.51 -9.63
C ALA A 210 11.19 17.95 -9.10
N PRO A 211 11.64 16.76 -9.56
CA PRO A 211 12.98 16.27 -9.23
C PRO A 211 14.06 17.24 -9.69
N THR A 212 15.14 17.38 -8.91
CA THR A 212 16.29 18.24 -9.27
C THR A 212 17.00 17.76 -10.55
N PHE A 213 17.44 18.71 -11.37
CA PHE A 213 18.33 18.48 -12.52
C PHE A 213 19.81 18.38 -12.14
N GLU A 214 20.16 18.60 -10.87
CA GLU A 214 21.55 18.48 -10.40
C GLU A 214 22.14 17.12 -10.77
N GLY A 215 23.26 17.14 -11.50
CA GLY A 215 23.95 15.94 -11.96
C GLY A 215 23.12 15.00 -12.82
N ILE A 216 22.01 15.43 -13.44
CA ILE A 216 21.12 14.53 -14.19
C ILE A 216 21.83 13.83 -15.36
N GLY A 217 22.80 14.50 -16.00
CA GLY A 217 23.60 13.93 -17.07
C GLY A 217 24.50 12.75 -16.64
N SER A 218 24.78 12.61 -15.35
CA SER A 218 25.46 11.43 -14.79
C SER A 218 24.49 10.31 -14.39
N ARG A 219 23.18 10.58 -14.35
CA ARG A 219 22.15 9.70 -13.75
C ARG A 219 21.20 9.10 -14.77
N ARG A 220 21.09 9.72 -15.95
CA ARG A 220 20.11 9.37 -16.97
C ARG A 220 20.75 9.32 -18.36
N GLY A 221 20.31 8.37 -19.18
CA GLY A 221 20.68 8.32 -20.59
C GLY A 221 20.11 9.51 -21.36
N VAL A 222 20.92 10.14 -22.21
CA VAL A 222 20.53 11.33 -22.99
C VAL A 222 19.36 11.03 -23.93
N ASP A 223 19.42 9.92 -24.67
CA ASP A 223 18.35 9.53 -25.59
C ASP A 223 17.04 9.24 -24.84
N TRP A 224 17.13 8.64 -23.66
CA TRP A 224 15.96 8.42 -22.80
C TRP A 224 15.37 9.74 -22.30
N MET A 225 16.19 10.75 -22.00
CA MET A 225 15.69 12.08 -21.61
C MET A 225 14.95 12.76 -22.78
N ALA A 226 15.46 12.65 -24.01
CA ALA A 226 14.76 13.19 -25.19
C ALA A 226 13.38 12.53 -25.37
N ASP A 227 13.33 11.20 -25.32
CA ASP A 227 12.08 10.43 -25.39
C ASP A 227 11.14 10.74 -24.23
N TRP A 228 11.68 10.98 -23.03
CA TRP A 228 10.89 11.32 -21.85
C TRP A 228 10.25 12.70 -21.96
N VAL A 229 10.92 13.68 -22.57
CA VAL A 229 10.38 15.03 -22.80
C VAL A 229 9.27 15.00 -23.85
N LEU A 230 9.44 14.21 -24.91
CA LEU A 230 8.45 14.06 -25.98
C LEU A 230 7.24 13.23 -25.56
N TYR A 231 7.49 12.05 -24.98
CA TYR A 231 6.47 11.02 -24.79
C TYR A 231 6.46 10.41 -23.37
N PRO A 232 6.36 11.22 -22.28
CA PRO A 232 6.47 10.69 -20.93
C PRO A 232 5.45 9.58 -20.61
N LYS A 233 4.20 9.71 -21.10
CA LYS A 233 3.14 8.70 -20.92
C LYS A 233 3.35 7.42 -21.75
N LYS A 234 4.09 7.48 -22.87
CA LYS A 234 4.47 6.30 -23.66
C LYS A 234 5.51 5.47 -22.92
N LEU A 235 6.49 6.13 -22.28
CA LEU A 235 7.54 5.47 -21.51
C LEU A 235 7.05 4.99 -20.15
N ARG A 236 6.11 5.72 -19.53
CA ARG A 236 5.46 5.33 -18.28
C ARG A 236 4.00 5.79 -18.29
N PRO A 237 3.01 4.89 -18.40
CA PRO A 237 1.59 5.26 -18.42
C PRO A 237 1.15 6.12 -17.21
N SER A 238 1.80 5.93 -16.06
CA SER A 238 1.56 6.70 -14.83
C SER A 238 2.37 8.00 -14.73
N ALA A 239 3.07 8.44 -15.79
CA ALA A 239 3.84 9.68 -15.79
C ALA A 239 2.96 10.90 -15.53
N LYS A 240 3.42 11.76 -14.61
CA LYS A 240 2.77 13.02 -14.25
C LYS A 240 3.26 14.21 -15.08
N MET A 241 4.50 14.15 -15.57
CA MET A 241 5.02 15.15 -16.52
C MET A 241 4.22 15.04 -17.82
N PRO A 242 3.59 16.13 -18.31
CA PRO A 242 2.94 16.13 -19.61
C PRO A 242 3.99 16.15 -20.73
N ALA A 243 3.58 15.81 -21.95
CA ALA A 243 4.38 16.14 -23.12
C ALA A 243 4.42 17.68 -23.22
N MET A 244 5.62 18.26 -23.21
CA MET A 244 5.80 19.71 -23.14
C MET A 244 5.89 20.38 -24.51
N LEU A 245 6.16 19.58 -25.55
CA LEU A 245 6.47 20.05 -26.90
C LEU A 245 5.46 19.45 -27.88
N HIS A 246 4.89 20.31 -28.73
CA HIS A 246 3.82 19.92 -29.67
C HIS A 246 4.05 20.41 -31.11
N GLU A 247 5.03 21.30 -31.31
CA GLU A 247 5.32 21.93 -32.60
C GLU A 247 6.10 20.99 -33.55
N ALA A 248 6.24 21.39 -34.81
CA ALA A 248 7.03 20.66 -35.81
C ALA A 248 8.50 20.46 -35.39
N THR A 249 9.03 21.36 -34.54
CA THR A 249 10.39 21.30 -33.99
C THR A 249 10.50 20.45 -32.73
N ALA A 250 9.41 19.85 -32.22
CA ALA A 250 9.39 19.15 -30.95
C ALA A 250 10.52 18.11 -30.82
N GLU A 251 10.80 17.35 -31.88
CA GLU A 251 11.85 16.33 -31.86
C GLU A 251 13.27 16.92 -31.78
N SER A 252 13.56 17.96 -32.56
CA SER A 252 14.86 18.66 -32.48
C SER A 252 15.03 19.37 -31.14
N ASP A 253 13.97 20.00 -30.64
CA ASP A 253 13.98 20.73 -29.38
C ASP A 253 14.15 19.78 -28.19
N ALA A 254 13.49 18.62 -28.20
CA ALA A 254 13.68 17.60 -27.17
C ALA A 254 15.12 17.07 -27.14
N ARG A 255 15.74 16.85 -28.31
CA ARG A 255 17.15 16.47 -28.39
C ARG A 255 18.07 17.57 -27.87
N ALA A 256 17.81 18.84 -28.20
CA ALA A 256 18.58 19.97 -27.71
C ALA A 256 18.47 20.10 -26.17
N ILE A 257 17.26 19.97 -25.63
CA ILE A 257 17.01 19.94 -24.18
C ILE A 257 17.75 18.78 -23.54
N ALA A 258 17.66 17.57 -24.10
CA ALA A 258 18.34 16.39 -23.57
C ALA A 258 19.86 16.52 -23.62
N ALA A 259 20.42 17.13 -24.67
CA ALA A 259 21.84 17.42 -24.76
C ALA A 259 22.28 18.41 -23.66
N TYR A 260 21.52 19.49 -23.45
CA TYR A 260 21.77 20.42 -22.35
C TYR A 260 21.70 19.72 -20.98
N LEU A 261 20.64 18.95 -20.71
CA LEU A 261 20.51 18.19 -19.45
C LEU A 261 21.62 17.15 -19.28
N GLY A 262 22.05 16.51 -20.38
CA GLY A 262 23.19 15.60 -20.40
C GLY A 262 24.53 16.25 -20.07
N SER A 263 24.65 17.56 -20.30
CA SER A 263 25.84 18.35 -19.92
C SER A 263 25.90 18.63 -18.42
N LEU A 264 24.77 18.58 -17.72
CA LEU A 264 24.66 18.81 -16.27
C LEU A 264 25.14 17.57 -15.49
N LYS A 265 26.46 17.36 -15.47
CA LYS A 265 27.09 16.20 -14.80
C LYS A 265 27.41 16.50 -13.35
N SER A 266 27.37 15.45 -12.52
CA SER A 266 28.03 15.48 -11.21
C SER A 266 29.54 15.61 -11.42
N GLY A 267 30.23 16.37 -10.57
CA GLY A 267 31.70 16.40 -10.56
C GLY A 267 32.37 15.05 -10.23
N GLN A 268 31.58 14.04 -9.86
CA GLN A 268 32.01 12.67 -9.58
C GLN A 268 31.68 11.74 -10.75
N PRO A 269 32.65 10.91 -11.20
CA PRO A 269 32.40 9.92 -12.26
C PRO A 269 31.48 8.79 -11.77
N VAL A 270 30.71 8.22 -12.69
CA VAL A 270 29.89 7.04 -12.41
C VAL A 270 30.81 5.82 -12.26
N LYS A 271 30.72 5.12 -11.13
CA LYS A 271 31.50 3.89 -10.91
C LYS A 271 31.05 2.80 -11.88
N PRO A 272 31.96 2.13 -12.60
CA PRO A 272 31.58 1.03 -13.48
C PRO A 272 31.04 -0.15 -12.65
N VAL A 273 30.03 -0.82 -13.18
CA VAL A 273 29.45 -2.05 -12.62
C VAL A 273 29.56 -3.14 -13.68
N PRO A 274 30.31 -4.22 -13.44
CA PRO A 274 30.36 -5.37 -14.33
C PRO A 274 28.97 -6.00 -14.51
N VAL A 275 28.64 -6.36 -15.74
CA VAL A 275 27.41 -7.10 -16.07
C VAL A 275 27.84 -8.49 -16.57
N ASP A 276 28.20 -9.34 -15.61
CA ASP A 276 28.61 -10.73 -15.83
C ASP A 276 27.60 -11.73 -15.26
N ALA A 277 27.78 -13.01 -15.59
CA ALA A 277 26.82 -14.07 -15.23
C ALA A 277 26.63 -14.21 -13.71
N ASP A 278 27.69 -14.04 -12.92
CA ASP A 278 27.63 -14.17 -11.46
C ASP A 278 26.86 -13.00 -10.84
N ALA A 279 27.13 -11.78 -11.30
CA ALA A 279 26.43 -10.58 -10.86
C ALA A 279 24.93 -10.63 -11.24
N ILE A 280 24.61 -11.09 -12.45
CA ILE A 280 23.23 -11.26 -12.92
C ILE A 280 22.48 -12.29 -12.06
N SER A 281 23.10 -13.45 -11.80
CA SER A 281 22.51 -14.51 -10.97
C SER A 281 22.23 -14.03 -9.54
N ALA A 282 23.21 -13.36 -8.93
CA ALA A 282 23.06 -12.75 -7.61
C ALA A 282 21.95 -11.68 -7.58
N GLY A 283 21.88 -10.83 -8.61
CA GLY A 283 20.83 -9.82 -8.75
C GLY A 283 19.44 -10.41 -8.91
N GLN A 284 19.29 -11.51 -9.65
CA GLN A 284 18.02 -12.21 -9.80
C GLN A 284 17.54 -12.82 -8.47
N ALA A 285 18.46 -13.38 -7.67
CA ALA A 285 18.15 -13.90 -6.34
C ALA A 285 17.66 -12.77 -5.42
N LEU A 286 18.37 -11.64 -5.39
CA LEU A 286 17.97 -10.46 -4.62
C LEU A 286 16.61 -9.89 -5.07
N TYR A 287 16.34 -9.84 -6.38
CA TYR A 287 15.06 -9.38 -6.92
C TYR A 287 13.87 -10.17 -6.37
N LYS A 288 14.04 -11.49 -6.21
CA LYS A 288 13.03 -12.38 -5.60
C LYS A 288 12.94 -12.19 -4.09
N GLN A 289 14.08 -12.18 -3.40
CA GLN A 289 14.14 -12.07 -1.94
C GLN A 289 13.54 -10.75 -1.42
N LEU A 290 13.82 -9.64 -2.11
CA LEU A 290 13.29 -8.31 -1.78
C LEU A 290 11.87 -8.09 -2.32
N ASN A 291 11.29 -9.09 -3.00
CA ASN A 291 9.95 -9.06 -3.58
C ASN A 291 9.74 -7.84 -4.51
N CYS A 292 10.75 -7.49 -5.31
CA CYS A 292 10.70 -6.36 -6.24
C CYS A 292 9.53 -6.48 -7.22
N ALA A 293 9.16 -7.71 -7.58
CA ALA A 293 8.03 -8.05 -8.44
C ALA A 293 6.66 -7.61 -7.88
N ALA A 294 6.55 -7.28 -6.59
CA ALA A 294 5.31 -6.72 -6.03
C ALA A 294 4.98 -5.35 -6.65
N CYS A 295 6.00 -4.54 -6.96
CA CYS A 295 5.84 -3.19 -7.51
C CYS A 295 6.33 -3.05 -8.95
N HIS A 296 7.18 -3.96 -9.42
CA HIS A 296 7.80 -3.88 -10.73
C HIS A 296 7.39 -5.03 -11.64
N ALA A 297 7.35 -4.75 -12.94
CA ALA A 297 7.19 -5.76 -13.99
C ALA A 297 8.45 -5.78 -14.86
N LEU A 298 9.00 -6.96 -15.11
CA LEU A 298 10.11 -7.13 -16.08
C LEU A 298 9.58 -7.02 -17.52
N GLU A 299 10.47 -6.82 -18.50
CA GLU A 299 10.07 -6.56 -19.90
C GLU A 299 9.15 -7.65 -20.49
N LYS A 300 9.44 -8.92 -20.16
CA LYS A 300 8.68 -10.08 -20.64
C LYS A 300 7.40 -10.36 -19.85
N GLU A 301 7.11 -9.57 -18.82
CA GLU A 301 5.90 -9.74 -18.01
C GLU A 301 4.76 -8.87 -18.54
N PRO A 302 3.51 -9.34 -18.48
CA PRO A 302 2.38 -8.54 -18.89
C PRO A 302 2.28 -7.28 -18.01
N ALA A 303 1.90 -6.16 -18.64
CA ALA A 303 1.63 -4.94 -17.90
C ALA A 303 0.54 -5.19 -16.85
N ALA A 304 0.89 -5.01 -15.57
CA ALA A 304 -0.03 -5.18 -14.46
C ALA A 304 -0.44 -3.80 -13.90
N PRO A 305 -1.74 -3.56 -13.62
CA PRO A 305 -2.19 -2.34 -12.98
C PRO A 305 -1.41 -2.06 -11.69
N GLY A 306 -0.89 -0.84 -11.56
CA GLY A 306 -0.13 -0.42 -10.37
C GLY A 306 1.34 -0.80 -10.35
N LYS A 307 1.84 -1.62 -11.30
CA LYS A 307 3.27 -1.95 -11.41
C LYS A 307 4.03 -1.01 -12.35
N LEU A 308 5.32 -0.79 -12.07
CA LEU A 308 6.24 -0.04 -12.91
C LEU A 308 7.09 -0.98 -13.76
N ALA A 309 7.01 -0.85 -15.08
CA ALA A 309 7.84 -1.61 -16.02
C ALA A 309 9.32 -1.25 -15.88
N LEU A 310 10.19 -2.28 -15.93
CA LEU A 310 11.64 -2.16 -15.84
C LEU A 310 12.37 -2.40 -17.16
N GLY A 311 11.66 -2.78 -18.24
CA GLY A 311 12.23 -3.03 -19.58
C GLY A 311 12.78 -1.81 -20.33
N GLN A 312 13.10 -0.74 -19.62
CA GLN A 312 13.79 0.44 -20.13
C GLN A 312 14.90 0.88 -19.16
N ALA A 313 15.26 0.03 -18.18
CA ALA A 313 16.23 0.38 -17.15
C ALA A 313 17.60 0.72 -17.77
N GLN A 314 18.07 -0.08 -18.73
CA GLN A 314 19.33 0.17 -19.42
C GLN A 314 19.33 1.56 -20.10
N ARG A 315 18.31 1.84 -20.93
CA ARG A 315 18.17 3.14 -21.61
C ARG A 315 18.01 4.31 -20.63
N LYS A 316 17.20 4.13 -19.59
CA LYS A 316 16.91 5.16 -18.59
C LYS A 316 18.14 5.61 -17.84
N PHE A 317 18.99 4.68 -17.40
CA PHE A 317 20.16 4.99 -16.59
C PHE A 317 21.42 5.18 -17.42
N GLY A 318 21.50 4.61 -18.63
CA GLY A 318 22.64 4.67 -19.54
C GLY A 318 23.84 3.82 -19.09
N GLN A 319 24.07 3.70 -17.78
CA GLN A 319 25.17 2.96 -17.17
C GLN A 319 24.68 2.17 -15.94
N ALA A 320 25.12 0.93 -15.78
CA ALA A 320 24.73 0.08 -14.65
C ALA A 320 25.12 0.72 -13.30
N GLY A 321 26.24 1.44 -13.27
CA GLY A 321 26.65 2.24 -12.10
C GLY A 321 25.67 3.31 -11.67
N ALA A 322 25.01 3.99 -12.63
CA ALA A 322 24.00 4.99 -12.32
C ALA A 322 22.74 4.36 -11.72
N LEU A 323 22.39 3.14 -12.16
CA LEU A 323 21.30 2.36 -11.55
C LEU A 323 21.69 1.89 -10.15
N SER A 324 22.91 1.36 -9.95
CA SER A 324 23.40 0.96 -8.63
C SER A 324 23.37 2.13 -7.64
N ALA A 325 23.87 3.31 -8.02
CA ALA A 325 23.83 4.49 -7.17
C ALA A 325 22.40 4.89 -6.78
N PHE A 326 21.44 4.77 -7.71
CA PHE A 326 20.02 5.00 -7.40
C PHE A 326 19.45 3.95 -6.45
N LEU A 327 19.79 2.67 -6.60
CA LEU A 327 19.31 1.59 -5.73
C LEU A 327 19.80 1.74 -4.28
N GLN A 328 20.99 2.29 -4.08
CA GLN A 328 21.55 2.57 -2.74
C GLN A 328 20.85 3.74 -2.02
N ASN A 329 20.35 4.72 -2.77
CA ASN A 329 19.64 5.87 -2.20
C ASN A 329 18.58 6.43 -3.16
N PRO A 330 17.41 5.76 -3.30
CA PRO A 330 16.37 6.17 -4.25
C PRO A 330 15.85 7.59 -4.02
N GLN A 331 15.89 8.05 -2.76
CA GLN A 331 15.38 9.34 -2.30
C GLN A 331 16.36 10.50 -2.43
N ALA A 332 17.60 10.27 -2.89
CA ALA A 332 18.68 11.27 -2.93
C ALA A 332 18.29 12.60 -3.62
N HIS A 333 17.49 12.52 -4.69
CA HIS A 333 17.14 13.68 -5.52
C HIS A 333 15.70 14.15 -5.36
N TYR A 334 14.86 13.37 -4.67
CA TYR A 334 13.52 13.74 -4.29
C TYR A 334 12.98 12.79 -3.21
N LYS A 335 12.71 13.35 -2.02
CA LYS A 335 12.35 12.59 -0.81
C LYS A 335 11.03 11.84 -0.92
N TRP A 336 10.16 12.24 -1.85
CA TRP A 336 8.83 11.68 -2.06
C TRP A 336 8.76 10.55 -3.09
N ILE A 337 9.90 9.92 -3.40
CA ILE A 337 9.90 8.71 -4.23
C ILE A 337 9.12 7.58 -3.55
N ARG A 338 8.36 6.80 -4.34
CA ARG A 338 7.57 5.67 -3.80
C ARG A 338 8.40 4.42 -3.53
N MET A 339 9.57 4.28 -4.18
CA MET A 339 10.46 3.15 -3.95
C MET A 339 11.11 3.30 -2.57
N PRO A 340 10.97 2.33 -1.66
CA PRO A 340 11.63 2.38 -0.36
C PRO A 340 13.15 2.35 -0.49
N ASN A 341 13.84 2.87 0.52
CA ASN A 341 15.26 2.60 0.69
C ASN A 341 15.42 1.23 1.38
N PHE A 342 15.95 0.25 0.66
CA PHE A 342 16.20 -1.09 1.19
C PHE A 342 17.53 -1.19 1.96
N ALA A 343 18.28 -0.08 2.08
CA ALA A 343 19.60 -0.01 2.71
C ALA A 343 20.61 -1.02 2.11
N LEU A 344 20.55 -1.18 0.79
CA LEU A 344 21.41 -2.11 0.05
C LEU A 344 22.88 -1.73 0.17
N ALA A 345 23.73 -2.72 0.42
CA ALA A 345 25.17 -2.57 0.27
C ALA A 345 25.53 -2.34 -1.21
N GLU A 346 26.67 -1.69 -1.47
CA GLU A 346 27.13 -1.40 -2.85
C GLU A 346 27.18 -2.66 -3.72
N LYS A 347 27.63 -3.80 -3.17
CA LYS A 347 27.67 -5.08 -3.89
C LYS A 347 26.28 -5.59 -4.29
N GLU A 348 25.29 -5.45 -3.42
CA GLU A 348 23.91 -5.88 -3.69
C GLU A 348 23.25 -4.99 -4.74
N ALA A 349 23.46 -3.68 -4.64
CA ALA A 349 23.00 -2.71 -5.62
C ALA A 349 23.65 -2.94 -7.00
N ASN A 350 24.93 -3.28 -7.04
CA ASN A 350 25.65 -3.65 -8.28
C ASN A 350 25.06 -4.91 -8.92
N ALA A 351 24.82 -5.97 -8.13
CA ALA A 351 24.23 -7.21 -8.63
C ALA A 351 22.82 -6.98 -9.20
N LEU A 352 21.96 -6.24 -8.48
CA LEU A 352 20.64 -5.85 -8.97
C LEU A 352 20.72 -5.00 -10.24
N ALA A 353 21.66 -4.05 -10.30
CA ALA A 353 21.87 -3.24 -11.50
C ALA A 353 22.31 -4.09 -12.70
N ALA A 354 23.22 -5.06 -12.50
CA ALA A 354 23.65 -5.99 -13.53
C ALA A 354 22.48 -6.84 -14.05
N PHE A 355 21.70 -7.45 -13.16
CA PHE A 355 20.51 -8.20 -13.53
C PHE A 355 19.53 -7.35 -14.35
N LEU A 356 19.19 -6.16 -13.86
CA LEU A 356 18.26 -5.26 -14.54
C LEU A 356 18.80 -4.68 -15.85
N PHE A 357 20.12 -4.61 -16.04
CA PHE A 357 20.73 -4.25 -17.32
C PHE A 357 20.75 -5.41 -18.32
N SER A 358 20.72 -6.66 -17.84
CA SER A 358 20.63 -7.86 -18.69
C SER A 358 19.20 -8.22 -19.09
N ALA A 359 18.21 -7.75 -18.32
CA ALA A 359 16.81 -8.13 -18.43
C ALA A 359 15.90 -7.00 -18.97
N ALA A 360 16.50 -5.91 -19.47
CA ALA A 360 15.81 -4.69 -19.88
C ALA A 360 16.06 -4.31 -21.34
#